data_AF-A0A0S4VXM2-F1
#
_entry.id   AF-A0A0S4VXM2-F1
#
_cell.length_a   1.000
_cell.length_b   1.000
_cell.length_c   1.000
_cell.angle_alpha   90.00
_cell.angle_beta   90.00
_cell.angle_gamma   90.00
#
_symmetry.space_group_name_H-M   'P 1'
#
loop_
_entity.id
_entity.type
_entity.pdbx_description
1 polymer ?
#
loop_
_entity_poly.entity_id
_entity_poly.type
_entity_poly.pdbx_seq_one_letter_code
_entity_poly.pdbx_strand_id
1 'polypeptide(L)'
;MKQAIGGCLLASVLWLAGLPQSQAQTVPRVWEQWLATASARHPQWSGPRSGPRAVTGVTVAVISEDLRNGGILGVTKGIREAAGAIGWGTRLYDAGGTPAGRARAVASALALQPGGVILVGVDAREMQPQLQPFVERGIPMVGWHVSPFAGPIPSSPVAVNISTDPVAVARVTAMATIARSGGRAGIVVFTDSHFQIAKAKSAAMVEVIRACHGCELLEVRDVAISRSAELMPAITRELLARYGDDWTDTLAINDIYFDYAATELTKAGRPRACACCRRVMAALRPSRASARAPSRSARSRSR
;
A
#
# COMPACT_ATOMS: atom_id res chain seq x y z
N MET A 1 82.04 32.76 26.20
CA MET A 1 81.85 32.13 24.87
C MET A 1 80.36 31.94 24.64
N LYS A 2 79.82 32.70 23.66
CA LYS A 2 78.64 32.49 22.78
C LYS A 2 77.38 31.80 23.38
N GLN A 3 76.28 32.55 23.66
CA GLN A 3 75.12 32.86 22.78
C GLN A 3 74.11 31.69 22.65
N ALA A 4 72.77 31.79 22.66
CA ALA A 4 71.73 32.85 22.64
C ALA A 4 70.40 32.20 23.16
N ILE A 5 69.54 32.83 23.97
CA ILE A 5 68.35 33.68 23.69
C ILE A 5 67.37 33.18 22.60
N GLY A 6 66.10 33.02 23.01
CA GLY A 6 64.86 32.99 22.18
C GLY A 6 63.98 31.78 22.56
N GLY A 7 62.72 31.86 22.97
CA GLY A 7 61.70 32.91 22.94
C GLY A 7 60.36 32.27 22.53
N CYS A 8 59.34 32.38 23.39
CA CYS A 8 57.89 32.41 23.11
C CYS A 8 57.16 31.27 22.35
N LEU A 9 56.16 30.66 23.01
CA LEU A 9 54.69 30.79 22.75
C LEU A 9 53.89 29.50 22.98
N LEU A 10 52.77 29.69 23.69
CA LEU A 10 51.67 28.76 23.95
C LEU A 10 51.05 28.20 22.66
N ALA A 11 50.63 26.94 22.68
CA ALA A 11 49.30 26.53 22.18
C ALA A 11 49.02 25.06 22.54
N SER A 12 48.09 24.86 23.47
CA SER A 12 47.29 23.64 23.57
C SER A 12 46.36 23.57 22.36
N VAL A 13 46.39 22.48 21.59
CA VAL A 13 45.26 22.09 20.74
C VAL A 13 45.08 20.58 20.85
N LEU A 14 43.93 20.22 21.42
CA LEU A 14 43.40 18.87 21.49
C LEU A 14 43.41 18.22 20.11
N TRP A 15 44.11 17.09 19.97
CA TRP A 15 43.89 16.13 18.90
C TRP A 15 42.59 15.35 19.20
N LEU A 16 41.44 15.99 18.95
CA LEU A 16 40.21 15.26 18.63
C LEU A 16 40.28 14.93 17.13
N ALA A 17 41.05 13.88 16.81
CA ALA A 17 41.02 13.28 15.49
C ALA A 17 39.57 12.87 15.19
N GLY A 18 39.01 13.48 14.16
CA GLY A 18 37.61 13.33 13.77
C GLY A 18 37.20 11.86 13.67
N LEU A 19 36.18 11.50 14.43
CA LEU A 19 35.36 10.34 14.09
C LEU A 19 34.93 10.48 12.63
N PRO A 20 35.01 9.41 11.81
CA PRO A 20 34.51 9.48 10.45
C PRO A 20 33.03 9.85 10.53
N GLN A 21 32.69 11.04 10.03
CA GLN A 21 31.31 11.38 9.76
C GLN A 21 30.84 10.33 8.76
N SER A 22 30.00 9.40 9.21
CA SER A 22 29.31 8.48 8.33
C SER A 22 28.62 9.33 7.28
N GLN A 23 29.11 9.31 6.04
CA GLN A 23 28.44 9.99 4.95
C GLN A 23 27.07 9.33 4.85
N ALA A 24 26.02 10.03 5.31
CA ALA A 24 24.65 9.63 5.04
C ALA A 24 24.59 9.43 3.53
N GLN A 25 24.33 8.19 3.07
CA GLN A 25 24.26 7.91 1.65
C GLN A 25 23.21 8.85 1.07
N THR A 26 23.66 9.78 0.23
CA THR A 26 22.77 10.66 -0.50
C THR A 26 21.93 9.79 -1.41
N VAL A 27 20.63 9.77 -1.16
CA VAL A 27 19.64 9.11 -2.02
C VAL A 27 19.95 9.50 -3.47
N PRO A 28 20.12 8.55 -4.40
CA PRO A 28 20.43 8.89 -5.78
C PRO A 28 19.41 9.89 -6.33
N ARG A 29 19.84 10.94 -7.03
CA ARG A 29 18.92 11.96 -7.61
C ARG A 29 17.79 11.36 -8.44
N VAL A 30 18.04 10.22 -9.09
CA VAL A 30 17.03 9.45 -9.82
C VAL A 30 15.88 8.97 -8.92
N TRP A 31 16.15 8.62 -7.66
CA TRP A 31 15.10 8.26 -6.69
C TRP A 31 14.29 9.49 -6.26
N GLU A 32 14.91 10.65 -6.11
CA GLU A 32 14.20 11.88 -5.73
C GLU A 32 13.10 12.24 -6.75
N GLN A 33 13.41 12.15 -8.05
CA GLN A 33 12.44 12.40 -9.12
C GLN A 33 11.29 11.37 -9.13
N TRP A 34 11.62 10.10 -8.91
CA TRP A 34 10.62 9.03 -8.83
C TRP A 34 9.70 9.22 -7.61
N LEU A 35 10.27 9.55 -6.45
CA LEU A 35 9.54 9.82 -5.22
C LEU A 35 8.62 11.03 -5.35
N ALA A 36 9.09 12.09 -6.01
CA ALA A 36 8.30 13.29 -6.27
C ALA A 36 7.09 12.98 -7.16
N THR A 37 7.31 12.27 -8.28
CA THR A 37 6.24 11.84 -9.19
C THR A 37 5.22 10.94 -8.49
N ALA A 38 5.69 9.94 -7.74
CA ALA A 38 4.81 9.01 -7.05
C ALA A 38 4.06 9.62 -5.85
N SER A 39 4.58 10.70 -5.26
CA SER A 39 3.94 11.41 -4.15
C SER A 39 3.01 12.54 -4.60
N ALA A 40 2.84 12.76 -5.92
CA ALA A 40 1.99 13.80 -6.45
C ALA A 40 0.53 13.59 -6.02
N ARG A 41 -0.10 14.65 -5.51
CA ARG A 41 -1.52 14.62 -5.12
C ARG A 41 -2.37 14.76 -6.38
N HIS A 42 -3.40 13.92 -6.51
CA HIS A 42 -4.33 13.92 -7.65
C HIS A 42 -3.61 13.88 -8.99
N PRO A 43 -2.85 12.81 -9.29
CA PRO A 43 -2.26 12.67 -10.61
C PRO A 43 -3.37 12.72 -11.66
N GLN A 44 -3.08 13.38 -12.79
CA GLN A 44 -4.01 13.40 -13.91
C GLN A 44 -4.32 11.96 -14.35
N TRP A 45 -5.57 11.70 -14.71
CA TRP A 45 -5.97 10.39 -15.24
C TRP A 45 -5.15 10.08 -16.50
N SER A 46 -4.32 9.04 -16.40
CA SER A 46 -3.46 8.53 -17.47
C SER A 46 -4.09 7.36 -18.24
N GLY A 47 -5.31 6.97 -17.90
CA GLY A 47 -6.04 5.92 -18.58
C GLY A 47 -6.87 6.42 -19.76
N PRO A 48 -7.65 5.53 -20.40
CA PRO A 48 -8.54 5.88 -21.51
C PRO A 48 -9.54 6.98 -21.11
N ARG A 49 -9.71 7.99 -21.98
CA ARG A 49 -10.69 9.10 -21.79
C ARG A 49 -11.97 8.93 -22.61
N SER A 50 -11.99 7.92 -23.48
CA SER A 50 -13.13 7.53 -24.29
C SER A 50 -13.23 6.01 -24.28
N GLY A 51 -14.40 5.51 -24.64
CA GLY A 51 -14.68 4.09 -24.76
C GLY A 51 -15.95 3.86 -25.55
N PRO A 52 -16.32 2.59 -25.78
CA PRO A 52 -17.60 2.24 -26.38
C PRO A 52 -18.75 2.86 -25.58
N ARG A 53 -19.87 3.12 -26.27
CA ARG A 53 -21.09 3.57 -25.60
C ARG A 53 -21.51 2.50 -24.59
N ALA A 54 -21.79 2.92 -23.36
CA ALA A 54 -22.28 2.00 -22.35
C ALA A 54 -23.62 1.39 -22.77
N VAL A 55 -23.69 0.05 -22.71
CA VAL A 55 -24.96 -0.68 -22.73
C VAL A 55 -25.68 -0.43 -21.42
N THR A 56 -27.01 -0.42 -21.38
CA THR A 56 -27.78 -0.21 -20.14
C THR A 56 -28.46 -1.49 -19.70
N GLY A 57 -28.83 -1.61 -18.42
CA GLY A 57 -29.59 -2.75 -17.90
C GLY A 57 -28.78 -4.03 -17.70
N VAL A 58 -27.47 -4.00 -17.86
CA VAL A 58 -26.59 -5.13 -17.57
C VAL A 58 -26.39 -5.27 -16.07
N THR A 59 -26.42 -6.49 -15.55
CA THR A 59 -26.02 -6.80 -14.17
C THR A 59 -24.66 -7.48 -14.17
N VAL A 60 -23.71 -6.94 -13.40
CA VAL A 60 -22.39 -7.55 -13.19
C VAL A 60 -22.25 -8.13 -11.78
N ALA A 61 -21.55 -9.26 -11.68
CA ALA A 61 -21.15 -9.83 -10.40
C ALA A 61 -19.80 -9.23 -9.97
N VAL A 62 -19.69 -8.77 -8.73
CA VAL A 62 -18.44 -8.33 -8.13
C VAL A 62 -18.03 -9.35 -7.08
N ILE A 63 -16.92 -10.05 -7.29
CA ILE A 63 -16.39 -11.04 -6.34
C ILE A 63 -15.18 -10.41 -5.67
N SER A 64 -15.29 -10.12 -4.37
CA SER A 64 -14.22 -9.54 -3.57
C SER A 64 -13.54 -10.60 -2.71
N GLU A 65 -12.20 -10.57 -2.63
CA GLU A 65 -11.45 -11.50 -1.78
C GLU A 65 -11.82 -11.35 -0.30
N ASP A 66 -11.79 -10.13 0.24
CA ASP A 66 -12.14 -9.87 1.64
C ASP A 66 -12.54 -8.41 1.86
N LEU A 67 -13.82 -8.15 2.15
CA LEU A 67 -14.30 -6.78 2.40
C LEU A 67 -13.83 -6.16 3.72
N ARG A 68 -13.16 -6.92 4.60
CA ARG A 68 -12.48 -6.38 5.78
C ARG A 68 -11.22 -5.59 5.40
N ASN A 69 -10.71 -5.80 4.18
CA ASN A 69 -9.61 -5.01 3.63
C ASN A 69 -10.12 -3.68 3.06
N GLY A 70 -9.64 -2.57 3.63
CA GLY A 70 -10.08 -1.22 3.27
C GLY A 70 -9.85 -0.87 1.79
N GLY A 71 -8.78 -1.37 1.17
CA GLY A 71 -8.48 -1.18 -0.25
C GLY A 71 -9.51 -1.88 -1.15
N ILE A 72 -9.81 -3.14 -0.85
CA ILE A 72 -10.85 -3.92 -1.56
C ILE A 72 -12.20 -3.24 -1.39
N LEU A 73 -12.58 -2.88 -0.16
CA LEU A 73 -13.84 -2.20 0.12
C LEU A 73 -13.98 -0.88 -0.65
N GLY A 74 -12.92 -0.07 -0.71
CA GLY A 74 -12.88 1.19 -1.45
C GLY A 74 -13.10 0.99 -2.95
N VAL A 75 -12.39 0.03 -3.55
CA VAL A 75 -12.54 -0.30 -4.98
C VAL A 75 -13.92 -0.84 -5.29
N THR A 76 -14.47 -1.72 -4.46
CA THR A 76 -15.83 -2.24 -4.63
C THR A 76 -16.89 -1.13 -4.58
N LYS A 77 -16.72 -0.14 -3.70
CA LYS A 77 -17.60 1.05 -3.68
C LYS A 77 -17.49 1.85 -4.97
N GLY A 78 -16.27 2.12 -5.44
CA GLY A 78 -16.03 2.82 -6.71
C GLY A 78 -16.61 2.09 -7.92
N ILE A 79 -16.51 0.75 -7.96
CA ILE A 79 -17.15 -0.08 -9.00
C ILE A 79 -18.67 0.14 -8.99
N ARG A 80 -19.31 0.13 -7.83
CA ARG A 80 -20.76 0.33 -7.71
C ARG A 80 -21.18 1.73 -8.19
N GLU A 81 -20.42 2.76 -7.83
CA GLU A 81 -20.67 4.13 -8.27
C GLU A 81 -20.52 4.26 -9.80
N ALA A 82 -19.45 3.74 -10.37
CA ALA A 82 -19.20 3.75 -11.81
C ALA A 82 -20.27 2.96 -12.60
N ALA A 83 -20.65 1.77 -12.10
CA ALA A 83 -21.71 0.96 -12.69
C ALA A 83 -23.06 1.70 -12.66
N GLY A 84 -23.41 2.33 -11.54
CA GLY A 84 -24.64 3.11 -11.43
C GLY A 84 -24.68 4.29 -12.41
N ALA A 85 -23.57 4.99 -12.60
CA ALA A 85 -23.46 6.10 -13.54
C ALA A 85 -23.70 5.70 -15.00
N ILE A 86 -23.47 4.43 -15.35
CA ILE A 86 -23.71 3.89 -16.70
C ILE A 86 -24.97 3.00 -16.79
N GLY A 87 -25.78 2.94 -15.73
CA GLY A 87 -27.04 2.20 -15.70
C GLY A 87 -26.88 0.68 -15.58
N TRP A 88 -25.79 0.21 -14.97
CA TRP A 88 -25.56 -1.20 -14.65
C TRP A 88 -25.98 -1.54 -13.21
N GLY A 89 -26.54 -2.74 -13.05
CA GLY A 89 -26.72 -3.37 -11.75
C GLY A 89 -25.42 -4.01 -11.25
N THR A 90 -25.20 -4.01 -9.94
CA THR A 90 -24.07 -4.73 -9.33
C THR A 90 -24.57 -5.69 -8.26
N ARG A 91 -24.04 -6.91 -8.25
CA ARG A 91 -24.23 -7.87 -7.16
C ARG A 91 -22.88 -8.24 -6.55
N LEU A 92 -22.68 -7.82 -5.31
CA LEU A 92 -21.44 -8.06 -4.56
C LEU A 92 -21.48 -9.41 -3.83
N TYR A 93 -20.39 -10.15 -3.92
CA TYR A 93 -20.12 -11.41 -3.24
C TYR A 93 -18.77 -11.32 -2.52
N ASP A 94 -18.80 -11.43 -1.19
CA ASP A 94 -17.61 -11.42 -0.35
C ASP A 94 -17.12 -12.85 -0.10
N ALA A 95 -15.86 -13.12 -0.45
CA ALA A 95 -15.21 -14.40 -0.18
C ALA A 95 -14.67 -14.49 1.26
N GLY A 96 -14.59 -13.38 2.00
CA GLY A 96 -14.18 -13.36 3.41
C GLY A 96 -12.75 -13.86 3.66
N GLY A 97 -11.89 -13.84 2.64
CA GLY A 97 -10.47 -14.18 2.74
C GLY A 97 -10.19 -15.67 2.92
N THR A 98 -11.10 -16.55 2.49
CA THR A 98 -10.98 -18.02 2.68
C THR A 98 -11.23 -18.80 1.39
N PRO A 99 -10.57 -19.97 1.21
CA PRO A 99 -10.83 -20.84 0.05
C PRO A 99 -12.31 -21.26 -0.09
N ALA A 100 -12.94 -21.62 1.03
CA ALA A 100 -14.35 -22.01 1.05
C ALA A 100 -15.28 -20.84 0.70
N GLY A 101 -14.95 -19.63 1.16
CA GLY A 101 -15.69 -18.42 0.80
C GLY A 101 -15.52 -18.05 -0.67
N ARG A 102 -14.32 -18.17 -1.24
CA ARG A 102 -14.08 -18.01 -2.69
C ARG A 102 -14.97 -18.94 -3.50
N ALA A 103 -15.01 -20.23 -3.13
CA ALA A 103 -15.85 -21.22 -3.81
C ALA A 103 -17.35 -20.86 -3.74
N ARG A 104 -17.86 -20.47 -2.57
CA ARG A 104 -19.26 -20.04 -2.41
C ARG A 104 -19.59 -18.77 -3.19
N ALA A 105 -18.69 -17.78 -3.17
CA ALA A 105 -18.86 -16.51 -3.86
C ALA A 105 -18.92 -16.72 -5.38
N VAL A 106 -18.01 -17.53 -5.93
CA VAL A 106 -18.02 -17.93 -7.34
C VAL A 106 -19.31 -18.66 -7.71
N ALA A 107 -19.71 -19.68 -6.94
CA ALA A 107 -20.92 -20.44 -7.22
C ALA A 107 -22.18 -19.56 -7.23
N SER A 108 -22.29 -18.65 -6.26
CA SER A 108 -23.40 -17.70 -6.15
C SER A 108 -23.40 -16.68 -7.30
N ALA A 109 -22.21 -16.18 -7.66
CA ALA A 109 -22.03 -15.29 -8.80
C ALA A 109 -22.38 -15.97 -10.12
N LEU A 110 -22.04 -17.25 -10.30
CA LEU A 110 -22.39 -18.01 -11.50
C LEU A 110 -23.90 -18.24 -11.60
N ALA A 111 -24.56 -18.54 -10.48
CA ALA A 111 -26.01 -18.75 -10.42
C ALA A 111 -26.82 -17.50 -10.82
N LEU A 112 -26.26 -16.29 -10.61
CA LEU A 112 -26.84 -15.04 -11.07
C LEU A 112 -26.89 -14.91 -12.60
N GLN A 113 -26.06 -15.67 -13.35
CA GLN A 113 -25.87 -15.53 -14.79
C GLN A 113 -25.58 -14.08 -15.22
N PRO A 114 -24.53 -13.44 -14.66
CA PRO A 114 -24.26 -12.04 -14.88
C PRO A 114 -23.79 -11.78 -16.32
N GLY A 115 -23.98 -10.56 -16.81
CA GLY A 115 -23.41 -10.11 -18.08
C GLY A 115 -21.90 -9.91 -18.04
N GLY A 116 -21.28 -9.98 -16.86
CA GLY A 116 -19.84 -9.94 -16.65
C GLY A 116 -19.46 -10.08 -15.17
N VAL A 117 -18.21 -10.43 -14.91
CA VAL A 117 -17.65 -10.56 -13.56
C VAL A 117 -16.49 -9.59 -13.36
N ILE A 118 -16.46 -8.95 -12.20
CA ILE A 118 -15.35 -8.14 -11.74
C ILE A 118 -14.75 -8.81 -10.50
N LEU A 119 -13.51 -9.25 -10.63
CA LEU A 119 -12.74 -9.86 -9.54
C LEU A 119 -11.94 -8.78 -8.81
N VAL A 120 -11.98 -8.76 -7.47
CA VAL A 120 -11.34 -7.71 -6.67
C VAL A 120 -10.44 -8.33 -5.61
N GLY A 121 -9.12 -8.26 -5.84
CA GLY A 121 -8.09 -8.67 -4.87
C GLY A 121 -7.84 -10.18 -4.74
N VAL A 122 -8.55 -11.02 -5.50
CA VAL A 122 -8.33 -12.48 -5.52
C VAL A 122 -7.10 -12.83 -6.38
N ASP A 123 -6.46 -13.98 -6.17
CA ASP A 123 -5.41 -14.46 -7.09
C ASP A 123 -6.04 -15.22 -8.28
N ALA A 124 -5.94 -14.65 -9.49
CA ALA A 124 -6.56 -15.24 -10.68
C ALA A 124 -5.95 -16.59 -11.09
N ARG A 125 -4.68 -16.85 -10.75
CA ARG A 125 -4.03 -18.13 -11.04
C ARG A 125 -4.51 -19.19 -10.07
N GLU A 126 -4.61 -18.87 -8.79
CA GLU A 126 -5.14 -19.80 -7.77
C GLU A 126 -6.60 -20.16 -8.04
N MET A 127 -7.40 -19.19 -8.48
CA MET A 127 -8.82 -19.38 -8.77
C MET A 127 -9.11 -19.92 -10.18
N GLN A 128 -8.09 -20.22 -11.00
CA GLN A 128 -8.30 -20.59 -12.40
C GLN A 128 -9.34 -21.71 -12.61
N PRO A 129 -9.33 -22.82 -11.85
CA PRO A 129 -10.35 -23.86 -11.99
C PRO A 129 -11.76 -23.36 -11.69
N GLN A 130 -11.91 -22.51 -10.66
CA GLN A 130 -13.20 -21.94 -10.24
C GLN A 130 -13.73 -20.90 -11.25
N LEU A 131 -12.86 -20.28 -12.04
CA LEU A 131 -13.24 -19.29 -13.04
C LEU A 131 -13.67 -19.91 -14.38
N GLN A 132 -13.29 -21.16 -14.65
CA GLN A 132 -13.60 -21.84 -15.90
C GLN A 132 -15.11 -21.91 -16.26
N PRO A 133 -16.04 -22.14 -15.31
CA PRO A 133 -17.47 -22.16 -15.62
C PRO A 133 -18.03 -20.84 -16.18
N PHE A 134 -17.39 -19.70 -15.90
CA PHE A 134 -17.76 -18.43 -16.54
C PHE A 134 -17.35 -18.40 -18.01
N VAL A 135 -16.17 -18.97 -18.35
CA VAL A 135 -15.69 -19.10 -19.73
C VAL A 135 -16.61 -19.98 -20.55
N GLU A 136 -17.01 -21.13 -20.00
CA GLU A 136 -17.93 -22.07 -20.66
C GLU A 136 -19.30 -21.44 -20.98
N ARG A 137 -19.69 -20.42 -20.21
CA ARG A 137 -20.92 -19.63 -20.42
C ARG A 137 -20.70 -18.35 -21.23
N GLY A 138 -19.48 -18.10 -21.72
CA GLY A 138 -19.16 -16.87 -22.46
C GLY A 138 -19.26 -15.59 -21.62
N ILE A 139 -19.16 -15.68 -20.29
CA ILE A 139 -19.25 -14.53 -19.39
C ILE A 139 -17.88 -13.86 -19.30
N PRO A 140 -17.74 -12.58 -19.70
CA PRO A 140 -16.47 -11.88 -19.68
C PRO A 140 -16.05 -11.53 -18.25
N MET A 141 -14.74 -11.53 -17.99
CA MET A 141 -14.16 -11.27 -16.68
C MET A 141 -13.02 -10.25 -16.74
N VAL A 142 -13.04 -9.29 -15.82
CA VAL A 142 -11.94 -8.35 -15.58
C VAL A 142 -11.58 -8.38 -14.10
N GLY A 143 -10.38 -7.92 -13.74
CA GLY A 143 -9.94 -7.94 -12.36
C GLY A 143 -9.21 -6.68 -11.93
N TRP A 144 -9.20 -6.42 -10.63
CA TRP A 144 -8.33 -5.45 -9.99
C TRP A 144 -7.44 -6.14 -8.96
N HIS A 145 -6.13 -5.92 -9.06
CA HIS A 145 -5.10 -6.57 -8.25
C HIS A 145 -5.20 -8.10 -8.22
N VAL A 146 -5.46 -8.71 -9.38
CA VAL A 146 -5.63 -10.17 -9.48
C VAL A 146 -4.41 -10.93 -10.02
N SER A 147 -3.36 -10.19 -10.39
CA SER A 147 -2.10 -10.71 -10.91
C SER A 147 -0.93 -9.80 -10.50
N PRO A 148 0.34 -10.24 -10.66
CA PRO A 148 1.50 -9.44 -10.26
C PRO A 148 1.84 -8.29 -11.23
N PHE A 149 1.15 -8.16 -12.37
CA PHE A 149 1.40 -7.12 -13.37
C PHE A 149 0.09 -6.51 -13.88
N ALA A 150 0.14 -5.24 -14.27
CA ALA A 150 -1.02 -4.57 -14.88
C ALA A 150 -1.20 -5.02 -16.33
N GLY A 151 -2.44 -4.97 -16.83
CA GLY A 151 -2.76 -5.29 -18.22
C GLY A 151 -3.25 -6.74 -18.43
N PRO A 152 -3.23 -7.24 -19.68
CA PRO A 152 -3.69 -8.59 -20.01
C PRO A 152 -2.93 -9.66 -19.24
N ILE A 153 -3.64 -10.74 -18.84
CA ILE A 153 -3.03 -11.86 -18.12
C ILE A 153 -2.89 -13.05 -19.07
N PRO A 154 -1.66 -13.45 -19.45
CA PRO A 154 -1.45 -14.61 -20.31
C PRO A 154 -2.07 -15.88 -19.70
N SER A 155 -2.75 -16.66 -20.54
CA SER A 155 -3.35 -17.95 -20.18
C SER A 155 -4.33 -17.88 -19.00
N SER A 156 -4.93 -16.72 -18.75
CA SER A 156 -5.97 -16.53 -17.74
C SER A 156 -7.33 -16.29 -18.40
N PRO A 157 -8.42 -16.76 -17.78
CA PRO A 157 -9.76 -16.41 -18.23
C PRO A 157 -10.14 -14.95 -17.91
N VAL A 158 -9.31 -14.23 -17.15
CA VAL A 158 -9.50 -12.80 -16.84
C VAL A 158 -8.80 -11.96 -17.91
N ALA A 159 -9.58 -11.13 -18.62
CA ALA A 159 -9.10 -10.40 -19.80
C ALA A 159 -8.05 -9.34 -19.47
N VAL A 160 -8.22 -8.63 -18.34
CA VAL A 160 -7.31 -7.55 -17.94
C VAL A 160 -7.26 -7.41 -16.41
N ASN A 161 -6.05 -7.22 -15.89
CA ASN A 161 -5.80 -6.74 -14.53
C ASN A 161 -5.68 -5.21 -14.55
N ILE A 162 -6.71 -4.52 -14.10
CA ILE A 162 -6.67 -3.09 -13.83
C ILE A 162 -5.87 -2.88 -12.55
N SER A 163 -4.69 -2.29 -12.67
CA SER A 163 -3.78 -2.10 -11.55
C SER A 163 -2.81 -0.98 -11.87
N THR A 164 -2.32 -0.27 -10.85
CA THR A 164 -0.99 0.36 -10.93
C THR A 164 0.07 -0.73 -11.10
N ASP A 165 1.26 -0.40 -11.57
CA ASP A 165 2.38 -1.36 -11.54
C ASP A 165 2.71 -1.73 -10.06
N PRO A 166 2.43 -2.97 -9.61
CA PRO A 166 2.61 -3.32 -8.20
C PRO A 166 4.08 -3.32 -7.78
N VAL A 167 4.98 -3.70 -8.68
CA VAL A 167 6.42 -3.77 -8.42
C VAL A 167 7.00 -2.36 -8.33
N ALA A 168 6.62 -1.46 -9.23
CA ALA A 168 7.03 -0.06 -9.15
C ALA A 168 6.58 0.59 -7.84
N VAL A 169 5.32 0.38 -7.44
CA VAL A 169 4.80 0.86 -6.15
C VAL A 169 5.59 0.31 -4.97
N ALA A 170 5.92 -0.99 -4.99
CA ALA A 170 6.71 -1.62 -3.93
C ALA A 170 8.13 -1.03 -3.82
N ARG A 171 8.81 -0.85 -4.96
CA ARG A 171 10.14 -0.21 -5.01
C ARG A 171 10.10 1.21 -4.48
N VAL A 172 9.14 2.02 -4.94
CA VAL A 172 8.97 3.41 -4.48
C VAL A 172 8.72 3.48 -2.97
N THR A 173 7.93 2.57 -2.42
CA THR A 173 7.65 2.51 -0.99
C THR A 173 8.92 2.21 -0.17
N ALA A 174 9.74 1.27 -0.65
CA ALA A 174 11.03 0.95 -0.02
C ALA A 174 12.01 2.12 -0.13
N MET A 175 12.15 2.73 -1.31
CA MET A 175 12.99 3.91 -1.53
C MET A 175 12.58 5.08 -0.63
N ALA A 176 11.28 5.33 -0.48
CA ALA A 176 10.75 6.39 0.39
C ALA A 176 11.12 6.15 1.86
N THR A 177 11.06 4.89 2.29
CA THR A 177 11.41 4.49 3.66
C THR A 177 12.90 4.71 3.93
N ILE A 178 13.76 4.25 3.01
CA ILE A 178 15.22 4.43 3.09
C ILE A 178 15.58 5.92 3.11
N ALA A 179 15.00 6.71 2.19
CA ALA A 179 15.22 8.15 2.11
C ALA A 179 14.84 8.86 3.41
N ARG A 180 13.67 8.54 3.98
CA ARG A 180 13.21 9.13 5.25
C ARG A 180 14.09 8.71 6.44
N SER A 181 14.63 7.50 6.43
CA SER A 181 15.52 6.99 7.49
C SER A 181 16.93 7.61 7.46
N GLY A 182 17.26 8.40 6.43
CA GLY A 182 18.62 8.90 6.22
C GLY A 182 19.59 7.80 5.79
N GLY A 183 19.10 6.76 5.11
CA GLY A 183 19.89 5.62 4.66
C GLY A 183 20.28 4.64 5.75
N ARG A 184 19.65 4.67 6.93
CA ARG A 184 19.91 3.73 8.02
C ARG A 184 18.61 3.25 8.66
N ALA A 185 18.30 1.98 8.53
CA ALA A 185 17.08 1.40 9.08
C ALA A 185 17.22 -0.12 9.28
N GLY A 186 16.68 -0.64 10.38
CA GLY A 186 16.38 -2.06 10.52
C GLY A 186 14.92 -2.31 10.16
N ILE A 187 14.70 -3.10 9.11
CA ILE A 187 13.43 -3.18 8.39
C ILE A 187 12.83 -4.58 8.51
N VAL A 188 11.57 -4.64 8.95
CA VAL A 188 10.72 -5.84 8.82
C VAL A 188 9.80 -5.68 7.61
N VAL A 189 9.65 -6.72 6.80
CA VAL A 189 8.75 -6.77 5.65
C VAL A 189 7.61 -7.76 5.91
N PHE A 190 6.36 -7.30 5.89
CA PHE A 190 5.18 -8.19 5.93
C PHE A 190 4.71 -8.56 4.52
N THR A 191 4.46 -9.85 4.29
CA THR A 191 3.97 -10.40 3.02
C THR A 191 2.85 -11.42 3.24
N ASP A 192 2.24 -11.89 2.15
CA ASP A 192 1.30 -13.01 2.13
C ASP A 192 1.65 -13.92 0.93
N SER A 193 2.24 -15.08 1.19
CA SER A 193 2.77 -15.96 0.14
C SER A 193 1.70 -16.62 -0.74
N HIS A 194 0.44 -16.58 -0.33
CA HIS A 194 -0.67 -17.14 -1.13
C HIS A 194 -0.88 -16.35 -2.44
N PHE A 195 -0.57 -15.04 -2.45
CA PHE A 195 -0.82 -14.18 -3.60
C PHE A 195 0.45 -13.91 -4.42
N GLN A 196 0.38 -14.09 -5.75
CA GLN A 196 1.53 -13.80 -6.61
C GLN A 196 1.93 -12.32 -6.56
N ILE A 197 0.95 -11.41 -6.51
CA ILE A 197 1.19 -9.96 -6.39
C ILE A 197 1.94 -9.63 -5.09
N ALA A 198 1.58 -10.26 -3.97
CA ALA A 198 2.24 -10.03 -2.69
C ALA A 198 3.70 -10.49 -2.72
N LYS A 199 3.96 -11.71 -3.23
CA LYS A 199 5.34 -12.21 -3.40
C LYS A 199 6.19 -11.30 -4.29
N ALA A 200 5.65 -10.83 -5.41
CA ALA A 200 6.35 -9.91 -6.30
C ALA A 200 6.68 -8.58 -5.61
N LYS A 201 5.72 -8.01 -4.87
CA LYS A 201 5.92 -6.77 -4.10
C LYS A 201 6.97 -6.94 -3.00
N SER A 202 6.89 -7.99 -2.19
CA SER A 202 7.86 -8.22 -1.11
C SER A 202 9.26 -8.49 -1.65
N ALA A 203 9.39 -9.23 -2.75
CA ALA A 203 10.68 -9.45 -3.40
C ALA A 203 11.30 -8.13 -3.88
N ALA A 204 10.51 -7.25 -4.50
CA ALA A 204 10.96 -5.94 -4.95
C ALA A 204 11.35 -5.00 -3.79
N MET A 205 10.63 -5.06 -2.66
CA MET A 205 11.02 -4.32 -1.45
C MET A 205 12.36 -4.83 -0.92
N VAL A 206 12.53 -6.15 -0.80
CA VAL A 206 13.77 -6.78 -0.33
C VAL A 206 14.96 -6.45 -1.22
N GLU A 207 14.77 -6.44 -2.54
CA GLU A 207 15.79 -6.01 -3.51
C GLU A 207 16.30 -4.59 -3.20
N VAL A 208 15.38 -3.65 -3.01
CA VAL A 208 15.73 -2.25 -2.71
C VAL A 208 16.39 -2.10 -1.33
N ILE A 209 15.92 -2.82 -0.32
CA ILE A 209 16.53 -2.81 1.02
C ILE A 209 17.98 -3.32 0.97
N ARG A 210 18.22 -4.43 0.26
CA ARG A 210 19.57 -5.01 0.13
C ARG A 210 20.56 -4.12 -0.61
N ALA A 211 20.07 -3.20 -1.45
CA ALA A 211 20.91 -2.22 -2.12
C ALA A 211 21.31 -1.04 -1.20
N CYS A 212 20.70 -0.90 -0.02
CA CYS A 212 21.06 0.12 0.97
C CYS A 212 22.10 -0.41 1.96
N HIS A 213 23.34 0.07 1.87
CA HIS A 213 24.43 -0.41 2.73
C HIS A 213 24.23 -0.10 4.22
N GLY A 214 23.50 0.96 4.56
CA GLY A 214 23.18 1.31 5.94
C GLY A 214 21.89 0.67 6.46
N CYS A 215 21.19 -0.11 5.62
CA CYS A 215 19.95 -0.75 5.99
C CYS A 215 20.15 -2.23 6.29
N GLU A 216 19.40 -2.73 7.25
CA GLU A 216 19.36 -4.13 7.61
C GLU A 216 17.96 -4.69 7.36
N LEU A 217 17.86 -5.79 6.62
CA LEU A 217 16.63 -6.55 6.52
C LEU A 217 16.56 -7.51 7.71
N LEU A 218 15.79 -7.13 8.74
CA LEU A 218 15.65 -7.90 9.97
C LEU A 218 14.86 -9.18 9.75
N GLU A 219 13.73 -9.07 9.04
CA GLU A 219 12.85 -10.21 8.79
C GLU A 219 11.92 -9.96 7.58
N VAL A 220 11.61 -11.03 6.84
CA VAL A 220 10.43 -11.10 5.96
C VAL A 220 9.43 -12.02 6.63
N ARG A 221 8.35 -11.47 7.19
CA ARG A 221 7.33 -12.23 7.91
C ARG A 221 6.11 -12.45 7.02
N ASP A 222 5.82 -13.72 6.77
CA ASP A 222 4.62 -14.14 6.03
C ASP A 222 3.40 -14.17 6.97
N VAL A 223 2.39 -13.37 6.66
CA VAL A 223 1.16 -13.22 7.44
C VAL A 223 -0.01 -13.14 6.48
N ALA A 224 -0.90 -14.13 6.55
CA ALA A 224 -2.13 -14.14 5.77
C ALA A 224 -2.93 -12.85 6.04
N ILE A 225 -3.23 -12.09 4.98
CA ILE A 225 -3.94 -10.80 5.07
C ILE A 225 -5.27 -10.98 5.84
N SER A 226 -6.00 -12.05 5.53
CA SER A 226 -7.30 -12.38 6.13
C SER A 226 -7.25 -12.71 7.63
N ARG A 227 -6.05 -12.95 8.18
CA ARG A 227 -5.80 -13.21 9.60
C ARG A 227 -5.06 -12.08 10.30
N SER A 228 -4.86 -10.93 9.65
CA SER A 228 -4.11 -9.82 10.23
C SER A 228 -4.70 -9.36 11.57
N ALA A 229 -6.03 -9.31 11.70
CA ALA A 229 -6.71 -8.95 12.93
C ALA A 229 -6.36 -9.86 14.12
N GLU A 230 -6.22 -11.15 13.83
CA GLU A 230 -5.94 -12.19 14.82
C GLU A 230 -4.44 -12.21 15.19
N LEU A 231 -3.57 -12.14 14.19
CA LEU A 231 -2.15 -12.47 14.34
C LEU A 231 -1.27 -11.26 14.65
N MET A 232 -1.58 -10.09 14.06
CA MET A 232 -0.69 -8.93 14.14
C MET A 232 -0.42 -8.43 15.55
N PRO A 233 -1.37 -8.42 16.52
CA PRO A 233 -1.07 -8.00 17.87
C PRO A 233 0.03 -8.86 18.53
N ALA A 234 -0.05 -10.19 18.39
CA ALA A 234 0.96 -11.10 18.95
C ALA A 234 2.30 -10.97 18.22
N ILE A 235 2.28 -10.94 16.89
CA ILE A 235 3.48 -10.75 16.06
C ILE A 235 4.18 -9.43 16.40
N THR A 236 3.42 -8.35 16.60
CA THR A 236 3.99 -7.04 16.94
C THR A 236 4.73 -7.08 18.28
N ARG A 237 4.16 -7.74 19.30
CA ARG A 237 4.85 -7.93 20.60
C ARG A 237 6.10 -8.79 20.47
N GLU A 238 6.04 -9.86 19.67
CA GLU A 238 7.19 -10.73 19.38
C GLU A 238 8.34 -9.92 18.75
N LEU A 239 8.05 -9.14 17.71
CA LEU A 239 9.04 -8.32 17.01
C LEU A 239 9.62 -7.22 17.91
N LEU A 240 8.79 -6.58 18.74
CA LEU A 240 9.26 -5.61 19.74
C LEU A 240 10.22 -6.25 20.74
N ALA A 241 9.90 -7.46 21.24
CA ALA A 241 10.74 -8.18 22.18
C ALA A 241 12.05 -8.68 21.54
N ARG A 242 11.99 -9.11 20.28
CA ARG A 242 13.14 -9.66 19.55
C ARG A 242 14.12 -8.58 19.09
N TYR A 243 13.61 -7.56 18.42
CA TYR A 243 14.44 -6.59 17.70
C TYR A 243 14.56 -5.24 18.42
N GLY A 244 13.76 -4.96 19.44
CA GLY A 244 13.91 -3.76 20.27
C GLY A 244 14.09 -2.49 19.43
N ASP A 245 15.17 -1.76 19.66
CA ASP A 245 15.51 -0.51 18.96
C ASP A 245 16.07 -0.70 17.54
N ASP A 246 16.52 -1.91 17.19
CA ASP A 246 16.99 -2.22 15.84
C ASP A 246 15.83 -2.21 14.84
N TRP A 247 14.61 -2.54 15.26
CA TRP A 247 13.41 -2.44 14.41
C TRP A 247 12.93 -0.99 14.26
N THR A 248 13.50 -0.26 13.29
CA THR A 248 13.18 1.15 13.07
C THR A 248 11.97 1.36 12.16
N ASP A 249 11.82 0.53 11.13
CA ASP A 249 10.83 0.71 10.08
C ASP A 249 10.18 -0.63 9.66
N THR A 250 8.97 -0.52 9.12
CA THR A 250 8.25 -1.66 8.53
C THR A 250 7.78 -1.31 7.13
N LEU A 251 7.97 -2.26 6.22
CA LEU A 251 7.36 -2.28 4.90
C LEU A 251 6.33 -3.41 4.85
N ALA A 252 5.27 -3.23 4.08
CA ALA A 252 4.26 -4.27 3.95
C ALA A 252 3.59 -4.22 2.59
N ILE A 253 3.16 -5.39 2.10
CA ILE A 253 2.46 -5.50 0.81
C ILE A 253 1.02 -4.95 0.86
N ASN A 254 0.48 -4.70 2.05
CA ASN A 254 -0.85 -4.13 2.28
C ASN A 254 -0.81 -3.29 3.57
N ASP A 255 -1.68 -2.30 3.69
CA ASP A 255 -1.75 -1.40 4.83
C ASP A 255 -2.47 -2.00 6.05
N ILE A 256 -3.32 -3.01 5.85
CA ILE A 256 -4.09 -3.68 6.91
C ILE A 256 -3.25 -4.21 8.07
N TYR A 257 -1.99 -4.60 7.82
CA TYR A 257 -1.09 -5.03 8.90
C TYR A 257 -0.85 -3.90 9.91
N PHE A 258 -0.76 -2.66 9.43
CA PHE A 258 -0.55 -1.49 10.28
C PHE A 258 -1.77 -1.16 11.13
N ASP A 259 -2.98 -1.35 10.61
CA ASP A 259 -4.22 -1.14 11.37
C ASP A 259 -4.24 -1.97 12.66
N TYR A 260 -3.75 -3.21 12.58
CA TYR A 260 -3.72 -4.14 13.72
C TYR A 260 -2.41 -4.11 14.52
N ALA A 261 -1.31 -3.60 13.95
CA ALA A 261 -0.06 -3.37 14.69
C ALA A 261 -0.07 -2.07 15.52
N ALA A 262 -0.84 -1.05 15.08
CA ALA A 262 -0.79 0.30 15.64
C ALA A 262 -1.00 0.36 17.15
N THR A 263 -1.92 -0.45 17.70
CA THR A 263 -2.22 -0.46 19.13
C THR A 263 -1.00 -0.90 19.96
N GLU A 264 -0.36 -1.99 19.57
CA GLU A 264 0.78 -2.55 20.32
C GLU A 264 2.02 -1.66 20.16
N LEU A 265 2.26 -1.11 18.96
CA LEU A 265 3.33 -0.13 18.74
C LEU A 265 3.11 1.16 19.53
N THR A 266 1.86 1.59 19.71
CA THR A 266 1.53 2.77 20.51
C THR A 266 1.79 2.52 22.00
N LYS A 267 1.37 1.36 22.54
CA LYS A 267 1.65 0.97 23.93
C LYS A 267 3.14 0.93 24.23
N ALA A 268 3.96 0.51 23.26
CA ALA A 268 5.41 0.46 23.38
C ALA A 268 6.12 1.81 23.15
N GLY A 269 5.38 2.90 22.88
CA GLY A 269 6.00 4.19 22.57
C GLY A 269 6.75 4.23 21.24
N ARG A 270 6.46 3.31 20.31
CA ARG A 270 7.14 3.13 19.01
C ARG A 270 6.24 3.41 17.79
N PRO A 271 5.55 4.58 17.71
CA PRO A 271 4.69 4.89 16.57
C PRO A 271 5.46 5.07 15.25
N ARG A 272 6.80 5.21 15.30
CA ARG A 272 7.67 5.33 14.12
C ARG A 272 7.87 4.01 13.39
N ALA A 273 7.88 2.85 14.05
CA ALA A 273 7.89 1.55 13.37
C ALA A 273 6.61 1.34 12.53
N CYS A 274 5.54 2.07 12.85
CA CYS A 274 4.29 2.11 12.10
C CYS A 274 4.28 3.19 11.00
N ALA A 275 5.44 3.64 10.50
CA ALA A 275 5.67 4.93 9.86
C ALA A 275 4.72 5.36 8.70
N CYS A 276 3.93 4.45 8.14
CA CYS A 276 2.81 4.77 7.23
C CYS A 276 1.64 5.48 7.95
N CYS A 277 1.39 5.18 9.24
CA CYS A 277 0.31 5.75 10.06
C CYS A 277 0.39 7.27 10.26
N ARG A 278 1.60 7.87 10.28
CA ARG A 278 1.75 9.32 10.55
C ARG A 278 1.17 10.21 9.45
N ARG A 279 1.15 9.76 8.18
CA ARG A 279 0.58 10.56 7.07
C ARG A 279 -0.94 10.40 6.96
N VAL A 280 -1.47 9.22 7.27
CA VAL A 280 -2.92 8.94 7.25
C VAL A 280 -3.64 9.68 8.39
N MET A 281 -3.08 9.68 9.61
CA MET A 281 -3.68 10.39 10.75
C MET A 281 -3.61 11.92 10.61
N ALA A 282 -2.61 12.46 9.91
CA ALA A 282 -2.52 13.90 9.64
C ALA A 282 -3.49 14.35 8.53
N ALA A 283 -3.85 13.46 7.59
CA ALA A 283 -4.82 13.73 6.53
C ALA A 283 -6.28 13.63 6.99
N LEU A 284 -6.55 13.02 8.15
CA LEU A 284 -7.89 12.83 8.72
C LEU A 284 -8.24 13.82 9.84
N ARG A 285 -7.36 14.77 10.19
CA ARG A 285 -7.74 15.88 11.06
C ARG A 285 -8.62 16.85 10.27
N PRO A 286 -9.88 17.12 10.69
CA PRO A 286 -10.65 18.20 10.08
C PRO A 286 -9.89 19.50 10.31
N SER A 287 -9.58 20.21 9.23
CA SER A 287 -9.10 21.58 9.31
C SER A 287 -10.17 22.40 10.05
N ARG A 288 -9.88 22.82 11.28
CA ARG A 288 -10.62 23.91 11.92
C ARG A 288 -10.22 25.20 11.20
N ALA A 289 -10.85 25.47 10.07
CA ALA A 289 -10.75 26.75 9.39
C ALA A 289 -12.13 27.16 8.84
N SER A 290 -12.77 28.06 9.62
CA SER A 290 -13.74 29.08 9.19
C SER A 290 -15.07 28.63 8.56
N ALA A 291 -16.00 28.20 9.40
CA ALA A 291 -17.41 28.47 9.16
C ALA A 291 -17.73 29.89 9.66
N ARG A 292 -17.52 30.91 8.82
CA ARG A 292 -18.22 32.20 8.95
C ARG A 292 -19.37 32.19 7.95
N ALA A 293 -20.56 31.89 8.45
CA ALA A 293 -21.81 32.12 7.72
C ALA A 293 -22.02 33.63 7.52
N PRO A 294 -22.52 34.09 6.36
CA PRO A 294 -23.00 35.45 6.23
C PRO A 294 -24.30 35.61 7.02
N SER A 295 -24.33 36.57 7.93
CA SER A 295 -25.53 37.00 8.66
C SER A 295 -26.61 37.47 7.68
N ARG A 296 -27.74 36.77 7.62
CA ARG A 296 -28.97 37.30 7.05
C ARG A 296 -29.53 38.35 8.02
N SER A 297 -29.37 39.64 7.70
CA SER A 297 -30.20 40.69 8.30
C SER A 297 -31.49 40.81 7.51
N ALA A 298 -32.60 40.47 8.16
CA ALA A 298 -33.93 40.86 7.72
C ALA A 298 -34.05 42.39 7.65
N ARG A 299 -34.61 42.91 6.56
CA ARG A 299 -35.38 44.15 6.56
C ARG A 299 -36.62 43.98 5.70
N SER A 300 -37.72 43.70 6.39
CA SER A 300 -39.07 44.12 6.00
C SER A 300 -39.11 45.65 5.90
N ARG A 301 -39.69 46.20 4.83
CA ARG A 301 -40.54 47.41 4.89
C ARG A 301 -41.33 47.56 3.58
N SER A 302 -42.64 47.46 3.76
CA SER A 302 -43.75 48.07 3.01
C SER A 302 -43.38 49.25 2.09
N ARG A 303 -43.78 49.19 0.83
CA ARG A 303 -44.93 49.90 0.24
C ARG A 303 -45.14 49.43 -1.19
#